data_AF-A0A9X2LU71-F1
#
_entry.id   AF-A0A9X2LU71-F1
#
_cell.length_a   1.000
_cell.length_b   1.000
_cell.length_c   1.000
_cell.angle_alpha   90.00
_cell.angle_beta   90.00
_cell.angle_gamma   90.00
#
_symmetry.space_group_name_H-M   'P 1'
#
loop_
_entity.id
_entity.type
_entity.pdbx_description
1 polymer ?
#
loop_
_entity_poly.entity_id
_entity_poly.type
_entity_poly.pdbx_seq_one_letter_code
_entity_poly.pdbx_strand_id
1 'polypeptide(L)' 'MQHTHAHTRPCPACGGFPVAAVTTGARHRDGSRVTIRVTCPACHGRGYALVQVADSTPVGK' A
#
# COMPACT_ATOMS: atom_id res chain seq x y z
N MET A 1 -1.38 -30.08 9.44
CA MET A 1 -1.22 -28.62 9.62
C MET A 1 -1.60 -27.91 8.31
N GLN A 2 -2.76 -27.25 8.26
CA GLN A 2 -3.21 -26.54 7.06
C GLN A 2 -2.88 -25.05 7.21
N HIS A 3 -1.98 -24.51 6.37
CA HIS A 3 -1.76 -23.07 6.27
C HIS A 3 -2.83 -22.51 5.33
N THR A 4 -3.85 -21.84 5.87
CA THR A 4 -4.80 -21.06 5.08
C THR A 4 -4.07 -19.83 4.55
N HIS A 5 -3.60 -19.89 3.31
CA HIS A 5 -2.96 -18.75 2.67
C HIS A 5 -4.07 -17.74 2.31
N ALA A 6 -4.19 -16.68 3.11
CA ALA A 6 -5.09 -15.58 2.79
C ALA A 6 -4.74 -15.05 1.40
N HIS A 7 -5.69 -15.10 0.47
CA HIS A 7 -5.49 -14.71 -0.92
C HIS A 7 -5.29 -13.19 -1.00
N THR A 8 -4.06 -12.77 -0.77
CA THR A 8 -3.65 -11.37 -0.73
C THR A 8 -3.57 -10.87 -2.16
N ARG A 9 -4.59 -10.12 -2.60
CA ARG A 9 -4.61 -9.57 -3.97
C ARG A 9 -3.80 -8.27 -4.03
N PRO A 10 -2.99 -8.05 -5.09
CA PRO A 10 -2.30 -6.79 -5.29
C PRO A 10 -3.28 -5.62 -5.27
N CYS A 11 -2.88 -4.49 -4.70
CA CYS A 11 -3.72 -3.31 -4.65
C CYS A 11 -3.92 -2.79 -6.09
N PRO A 12 -5.16 -2.62 -6.58
CA PRO A 12 -5.39 -2.20 -7.96
C PRO A 12 -4.92 -0.76 -8.22
N ALA A 13 -4.91 0.10 -7.20
CA ALA A 13 -4.51 1.49 -7.33
C ALA A 13 -2.99 1.66 -7.58
N CYS A 14 -2.16 0.77 -7.04
CA CYS A 14 -0.70 0.83 -7.22
C CYS A 14 -0.12 -0.38 -7.96
N GLY A 15 -0.95 -1.32 -8.40
CA GLY A 15 -0.53 -2.54 -9.10
C GLY A 15 0.45 -3.42 -8.32
N GLY A 16 0.51 -3.31 -6.99
CA GLY A 16 1.51 -4.00 -6.17
C GLY A 16 2.80 -3.22 -5.88
N PHE A 17 2.93 -1.97 -6.34
CA PHE A 17 4.10 -1.11 -6.10
C PHE A 17 3.74 0.08 -5.19
N PRO A 18 3.64 -0.12 -3.88
CA PRO A 18 3.00 0.85 -2.99
C PRO A 18 3.91 2.01 -2.56
N VAL A 19 5.20 1.99 -2.91
CA VAL A 19 6.17 3.01 -2.50
C VAL A 19 7.04 3.40 -3.67
N ALA A 20 7.15 4.70 -3.94
CA ALA A 20 8.05 5.25 -4.94
C ALA A 20 8.96 6.33 -4.33
N ALA A 21 10.19 6.41 -4.83
CA ALA A 21 11.09 7.51 -4.55
C ALA A 21 10.95 8.54 -5.69
N VAL A 22 10.66 9.79 -5.34
CA VAL A 22 10.49 10.88 -6.30
C VAL A 22 11.54 11.94 -6.03
N THR A 23 12.47 12.08 -6.96
CA THR A 23 13.41 13.20 -6.96
C THR A 23 12.67 14.45 -7.40
N THR A 24 12.56 15.42 -6.51
CA THR A 24 11.93 16.71 -6.80
C THR A 24 12.91 17.66 -7.50
N GLY A 25 12.38 18.78 -8.00
CA GLY A 25 13.20 19.86 -8.56
C GLY A 25 14.01 20.63 -7.52
N ALA A 26 13.64 20.54 -6.24
CA ALA A 26 14.32 21.24 -5.16
C ALA A 26 15.71 20.65 -4.88
N ARG A 27 16.61 21.50 -4.41
CA ARG A 27 17.96 21.11 -3.98
C ARG A 27 18.17 21.45 -2.52
N HIS A 28 18.88 20.58 -1.83
CA HIS A 28 19.46 20.89 -0.54
C HIS A 28 20.60 21.91 -0.71
N ARG A 29 21.04 22.51 0.40
CA ARG A 29 22.12 23.50 0.40
C ARG A 29 23.47 22.93 -0.06
N ASP A 30 23.66 21.63 0.08
CA ASP A 30 24.85 20.90 -0.40
C ASP A 30 24.83 20.62 -1.92
N GLY A 31 23.76 21.00 -2.62
CA GLY A 31 23.58 20.79 -4.06
C GLY A 31 22.92 19.46 -4.45
N SER A 32 22.71 18.54 -3.50
CA SER A 32 21.95 17.31 -3.73
C SER A 32 20.47 17.61 -4.00
N ARG A 33 19.80 16.75 -4.76
CA ARG A 33 18.36 16.90 -5.04
C ARG A 33 17.53 16.34 -3.90
N VAL A 34 16.43 17.02 -3.58
CA VAL A 34 15.48 16.55 -2.57
C VAL A 34 14.71 15.37 -3.14
N THR A 35 14.83 14.21 -2.50
CA THR A 35 14.07 13.00 -2.84
C THR A 35 13.05 12.72 -1.75
N ILE A 36 11.78 12.63 -2.15
CA ILE A 36 10.70 12.28 -1.23
C ILE A 36 10.26 10.83 -1.46
N ARG A 37 9.73 10.21 -0.41
CA ARG A 37 9.09 8.90 -0.49
C ARG A 37 7.58 9.10 -0.52
N VAL A 38 6.93 8.60 -1.57
CA VAL A 38 5.47 8.64 -1.71
C VAL A 38 4.93 7.24 -1.48
N THR A 39 3.92 7.13 -0.62
CA THR A 39 3.21 5.89 -0.35
C THR A 39 1.83 5.91 -1.01
N CYS A 40 1.40 4.78 -1.56
CA CYS A 40 0.04 4.63 -2.08
C CYS A 40 -0.97 4.86 -0.95
N PRO A 41 -1.86 5.87 -1.05
CA PRO A 41 -2.82 6.17 0.01
C PRO A 41 -3.89 5.08 0.14
N ALA A 42 -4.24 4.37 -0.94
CA ALA A 42 -5.28 3.35 -0.93
C ALA A 42 -4.89 2.11 -0.10
N CYS A 43 -3.62 1.70 -0.15
CA CYS A 43 -3.12 0.55 0.62
C CYS A 43 -2.19 0.95 1.77
N HIS A 44 -1.90 2.24 1.95
CA HIS A 44 -0.97 2.78 2.96
C HIS A 44 0.40 2.08 2.98
N GLY A 45 0.98 1.82 1.80
CA GLY A 45 2.29 1.19 1.73
C GLY A 45 2.29 -0.35 1.71
N ARG A 46 1.13 -1.01 1.89
CA ARG A 46 1.05 -2.49 1.97
C ARG A 46 1.27 -3.20 0.64
N GLY A 47 0.83 -2.61 -0.47
CA GLY A 47 0.94 -3.21 -1.82
C GLY A 47 -0.18 -4.21 -2.15
N TYR A 48 -1.03 -4.52 -1.20
CA TYR A 48 -2.17 -5.41 -1.37
C TYR A 48 -3.43 -4.86 -0.72
N ALA A 49 -4.58 -5.27 -1.26
CA ALA A 49 -5.84 -5.10 -0.57
C ALA A 49 -5.94 -6.21 0.49
N LEU A 50 -6.19 -5.82 1.74
CA LEU A 50 -6.74 -6.77 2.69
C LEU A 50 -8.11 -7.14 2.14
N VAL A 51 -8.30 -8.40 1.74
CA VAL A 51 -9.65 -8.94 1.65
C VAL A 51 -10.14 -8.85 3.09
N GLN A 52 -10.99 -7.87 3.37
CA GLN A 52 -11.83 -7.97 4.54
C GLN A 52 -12.64 -9.23 4.27
N VAL A 53 -12.29 -10.32 4.95
CA VAL A 53 -13.25 -11.38 5.20
C VAL A 53 -14.36 -10.68 5.98
N ALA A 54 -15.34 -10.19 5.24
CA ALA A 54 -16.60 -9.78 5.81
C ALA A 54 -17.17 -11.06 6.43
N ASP A 55 -16.90 -11.25 7.72
CA ASP A 55 -17.88 -11.87 8.60
C ASP A 55 -19.06 -10.90 8.67
N SER A 56 -19.80 -10.80 7.57
CA SER A 56 -21.10 -10.15 7.54
C SER A 56 -22.10 -11.14 8.12
N THR A 57 -22.02 -11.35 9.44
CA THR A 57 -23.15 -11.85 10.21
C THR A 57 -23.72 -10.68 11.03
N PRO A 58 -24.64 -9.87 10.47
CA PRO A 58 -25.48 -9.05 11.34
C PRO A 58 -26.40 -9.99 12.13
N VAL A 59 -26.37 -9.77 13.45
CA VAL A 59 -27.22 -10.31 14.53
C VAL A 59 -28.68 -10.47 14.11
N GLY A 60 -29.29 -11.56 14.59
CA GLY A 60 -30.65 -12.00 14.28
C GLY A 60 -31.76 -11.00 14.62
N LYS A 61 -32.94 -11.29 14.05
CA LYS A 61 -34.22 -10.67 14.38
C LYS A 61 -35.00 -11.60 15.31
#